data_AF-A0A5N5IL97-F1
#
_entry.id   AF-A0A5N5IL97-F1
#
_cell.length_a   1.000
_cell.length_b   1.000
_cell.length_c   1.000
_cell.angle_alpha   90.00
_cell.angle_beta   90.00
_cell.angle_gamma   90.00
#
_symmetry.space_group_name_H-M   'P 1'
#
loop_
_entity.id
_entity.type
_entity.pdbx_description
1 polymer ?
#
loop_
_entity_poly.entity_id
_entity_poly.type
_entity_poly.pdbx_seq_one_letter_code
_entity_poly.pdbx_strand_id
1 'polypeptide(L)' 'MRKFNTSQKVVMAMGILGGIIGVYGKFNDWEYADYFPFFYTGMTMVWIVFLPSSRSCCGLFKRKKAQES' A
#
# COMPACT_ATOMS: atom_id res chain seq x y z
N MET A 1 -4.19 12.92 13.45
CA MET A 1 -4.78 11.97 12.47
C MET A 1 -4.19 12.21 11.10
N ARG A 2 -3.54 11.21 10.50
CA ARG A 2 -2.91 11.33 9.18
C ARG A 2 -4.01 11.46 8.12
N LYS A 3 -4.06 12.57 7.38
CA LYS A 3 -5.02 12.73 6.27
C LYS A 3 -4.60 11.80 5.12
N PHE A 4 -5.39 10.76 4.87
CA PHE A 4 -5.22 9.91 3.70
C PHE A 4 -5.63 10.67 2.44
N ASN A 5 -4.75 10.71 1.44
CA ASN A 5 -5.06 11.24 0.12
C ASN A 5 -6.05 10.33 -0.62
N THR A 6 -6.73 10.85 -1.65
CA THR A 6 -7.71 10.08 -2.45
C THR A 6 -7.12 8.77 -2.98
N SER A 7 -5.89 8.79 -3.48
CA SER A 7 -5.19 7.58 -3.95
C SER A 7 -4.93 6.57 -2.83
N GLN A 8 -4.58 7.01 -1.62
CA GLN A 8 -4.40 6.11 -0.46
C GLN A 8 -5.72 5.47 -0.03
N LYS A 9 -6.83 6.22 -0.09
CA LYS A 9 -8.17 5.65 0.16
C LYS A 9 -8.55 4.59 -0.86
N VAL A 10 -8.25 4.82 -2.14
CA VAL A 10 -8.53 3.86 -3.22
C VAL A 10 -7.71 2.58 -3.02
N VAL A 11 -6.40 2.69 -2.76
CA VAL A 11 -5.53 1.53 -2.50
C VAL A 11 -5.99 0.78 -1.25
N MET A 12 -6.43 1.48 -0.21
CA MET A 12 -6.97 0.87 1.00
C MET A 12 -8.26 0.09 0.71
N ALA A 13 -9.18 0.66 -0.06
CA ALA A 13 -10.42 -0.01 -0.44
C ALA A 13 -10.16 -1.26 -1.29
N MET A 14 -9.26 -1.18 -2.27
CA MET A 14 -8.86 -2.33 -3.09
C MET A 14 -8.18 -3.42 -2.25
N GLY A 15 -7.32 -3.04 -1.31
CA GLY A 15 -6.67 -3.97 -0.39
C GLY A 15 -7.66 -4.72 0.50
N ILE A 16 -8.66 -4.00 1.03
CA ILE A 16 -9.76 -4.60 1.82
C ILE A 16 -10.57 -5.58 0.96
N LEU A 17 -10.93 -5.20 -0.27
CA LEU A 17 -11.67 -6.08 -1.19
C LEU A 17 -10.88 -7.35 -1.52
N GLY A 18 -9.58 -7.23 -1.83
CA GLY A 18 -8.71 -8.39 -2.06
C GLY A 18 -8.60 -9.31 -0.84
N GLY A 19 -8.50 -8.72 0.35
CA GLY A 19 -8.53 -9.46 1.62
C GLY A 19 -9.84 -10.22 1.82
N ILE A 20 -10.98 -9.58 1.58
CA ILE A 20 -12.31 -10.22 1.67
C ILE A 20 -12.42 -11.38 0.68
N ILE A 21 -11.98 -11.20 -0.58
CA ILE A 21 -12.00 -12.25 -1.60
C ILE A 21 -11.13 -13.43 -1.17
N GLY A 22 -9.93 -13.18 -0.64
CA GLY A 22 -9.05 -14.23 -0.16
C GLY A 22 -9.62 -15.00 1.03
N VAL A 23 -10.26 -14.31 1.98
CA VAL A 23 -10.96 -14.94 3.11
C VAL A 23 -12.18 -15.72 2.64
N TYR A 24 -12.95 -15.17 1.70
CA TYR A 24 -14.10 -15.85 1.10
C TYR A 24 -13.67 -17.13 0.38
N GLY A 25 -12.62 -17.08 -0.45
CA GLY A 25 -12.07 -18.26 -1.12
C GLY A 25 -11.65 -19.35 -0.12
N LYS A 26 -11.02 -18.98 1.00
CA LYS A 26 -10.68 -19.92 2.07
C LYS A 26 -11.92 -20.62 2.67
N PHE A 27 -13.03 -19.91 2.83
CA PHE A 27 -14.27 -20.49 3.38
C PHE A 27 -15.09 -21.30 2.36
N ASN A 28 -14.81 -21.17 1.07
CA ASN A 28 -15.46 -21.91 -0.02
C ASN A 28 -14.57 -23.03 -0.58
N ASP A 29 -13.57 -23.48 0.19
CA ASP A 29 -12.62 -24.53 -0.20
C ASP A 29 -11.92 -24.29 -1.54
N TRP A 30 -11.62 -23.02 -1.87
CA TRP A 30 -10.75 -22.71 -3.02
C TRP A 30 -9.35 -23.27 -2.79
N GLU A 31 -8.68 -23.64 -3.86
CA GLU A 31 -7.28 -24.06 -3.77
C GLU A 31 -6.42 -22.93 -3.20
N TYR A 32 -5.41 -23.30 -2.40
CA TYR A 32 -4.52 -22.33 -1.80
C TYR A 32 -3.89 -21.40 -2.84
N ALA A 33 -3.54 -21.95 -4.01
CA ALA A 33 -2.97 -21.19 -5.12
C ALA A 33 -3.91 -20.09 -5.65
N ASP A 34 -5.22 -20.23 -5.49
CA ASP A 34 -6.21 -19.31 -6.03
C ASP A 34 -6.56 -18.19 -5.04
N TYR A 35 -6.82 -18.52 -3.77
CA TYR A 35 -7.23 -17.50 -2.79
C TYR A 35 -6.04 -16.79 -2.13
N PHE A 36 -4.87 -17.44 -2.04
CA PHE A 36 -3.70 -16.87 -1.35
C PHE A 36 -3.14 -15.62 -2.04
N PRO A 37 -3.03 -15.54 -3.38
CA PRO A 37 -2.58 -14.32 -4.05
C PRO A 37 -3.49 -13.12 -3.77
N PHE A 38 -4.81 -13.28 -3.80
CA PHE A 38 -5.76 -12.20 -3.46
C PHE A 38 -5.61 -11.75 -2.01
N PHE A 39 -5.49 -12.70 -1.09
CA PHE A 39 -5.26 -12.38 0.32
C PHE A 39 -3.93 -11.63 0.53
N TYR A 40 -2.83 -12.15 -0.03
CA TYR A 40 -1.50 -11.57 0.12
C TYR A 40 -1.40 -10.18 -0.52
N THR A 41 -1.87 -10.02 -1.75
CA THR A 41 -1.90 -8.72 -2.43
C THR A 41 -2.82 -7.73 -1.73
N GLY A 42 -3.98 -8.18 -1.23
CA GLY A 42 -4.90 -7.34 -0.46
C GLY A 42 -4.26 -6.81 0.82
N MET A 43 -3.66 -7.70 1.61
CA MET A 43 -3.00 -7.37 2.87
C MET A 43 -1.77 -6.46 2.67
N THR A 44 -0.98 -6.70 1.63
CA THR A 44 0.17 -5.84 1.29
C THR A 44 -0.28 -4.45 0.84
N MET A 45 -1.34 -4.33 0.05
CA MET A 45 -1.92 -3.03 -0.33
C MET A 45 -2.44 -2.25 0.89
N VAL A 46 -3.12 -2.91 1.82
CA VAL A 46 -3.55 -2.28 3.08
C VAL A 46 -2.33 -1.77 3.87
N TRP A 47 -1.28 -2.58 3.98
CA TRP A 47 -0.04 -2.21 4.69
C TRP A 47 0.66 -0.99 4.04
N ILE A 48 0.73 -0.95 2.70
CA ILE A 48 1.36 0.13 1.94
C ILE A 48 0.71 1.50 2.21
N VAL A 49 -0.58 1.53 2.51
CA VAL A 49 -1.28 2.79 2.82
C VAL A 49 -0.81 3.41 4.15
N PHE A 50 -0.37 2.59 5.10
CA PHE A 50 0.14 3.06 6.39
C PHE A 50 1.61 3.50 6.34
N LEU A 51 2.36 3.07 5.31
CA LEU A 51 3.72 3.54 5.10
C LEU A 51 3.74 5.07 5.00
N PRO A 52 4.72 5.72 5.64
CA PRO A 52 4.86 7.14 5.51
C PRO A 52 5.11 7.51 4.06
N SER A 53 4.08 8.06 3.42
CA SER A 53 4.24 8.86 2.20
C SER A 53 5.05 10.09 2.59
N SER A 54 6.38 9.92 2.68
CA SER A 54 7.27 11.06 2.68
C SER A 54 7.10 11.69 1.30
N ARG A 55 6.42 12.84 1.25
CA ARG A 55 6.64 13.77 0.14
C ARG A 55 8.08 14.25 0.28
N SER A 56 9.03 13.47 -0.20
CA SER A 56 10.39 13.92 -0.50
C SER A 56 10.66 13.76 -1.99
N CYS A 57 9.73 14.24 -2.81
CA CYS A 57 10.02 14.54 -4.20
C CYS A 57 9.82 16.04 -4.43
N CYS A 58 10.74 16.82 -3.86
CA CYS A 58 11.07 18.21 -4.22
C CYS A 58 12.46 18.65 -3.65
N GLY A 59 13.38 17.72 -3.34
CA GLY A 59 14.63 18.07 -2.66
C GLY A 59 15.86 17.20 -2.93
N LEU A 60 15.73 16.06 -3.63
CA LEU A 60 16.88 15.18 -3.92
C LEU A 60 17.92 15.80 -4.89
N PHE A 61 17.62 16.96 -5.50
CA PHE A 61 18.51 17.68 -6.41
C PHE A 61 18.91 19.09 -5.93
N LYS A 62 18.69 19.47 -4.65
CA LYS A 62 19.37 20.66 -4.11
C LYS A 62 20.78 20.26 -3.70
N ARG A 63 21.71 20.34 -4.67
CA ARG A 63 23.16 20.41 -4.43
C ARG A 63 23.40 21.27 -3.19
N LYS A 64 24.09 20.73 -2.17
CA LYS A 64 24.73 21.57 -1.16
C LYS A 64 25.61 22.54 -1.94
N LYS A 65 25.30 23.84 -1.91
CA LYS A 65 26.33 24.84 -2.21
C LYS A 65 27.40 24.60 -1.15
N ALA A 66 28.60 24.19 -1.59
CA ALA A 66 29.76 24.21 -0.74
C ALA A 66 29.84 25.61 -0.13
N GLN A 67 29.97 25.68 1.21
CA GLN A 67 30.31 26.94 1.86
C GLN A 67 31.59 27.46 1.23
N GLU A 68 31.55 28.66 0.66
CA GLU A 68 32.73 29.48 0.46
C GLU A 68 33.42 29.63 1.82
N SER A 69 34.72 29.35 1.85
CA SER A 69 35.67 29.75 2.89
C SER A 69 36.89 30.29 2.18
#